data_AF-A0A965KJ89-F1
#
_entry.id   AF-A0A965KJ89-F1
#
_cell.length_a   1.000
_cell.length_b   1.000
_cell.length_c   1.000
_cell.angle_alpha   90.00
_cell.angle_beta   90.00
_cell.angle_gamma   90.00
#
_symmetry.space_group_name_H-M   'P 1'
#
loop_
_entity.id
_entity.type
_entity.pdbx_description
1 polymer ?
#
loop_
_entity_poly.entity_id
_entity_poly.type
_entity_poly.pdbx_seq_one_letter_code
_entity_poly.pdbx_strand_id
1 'polypeptide(L)'
;RREAAEAFAEAGRADKATLEKAEGEVIAKYLPAQLTEADIAAMIAEAIAATGAAGPADMGKVMGAIKGKIAGKADGSVVSSLVKAALNK
;
A
#
# COMPACT_ATOMS: atom_id res chain seq x y z
N ARG A 1 -12.11 -2.48 -4.62
CA ARG A 1 -13.21 -1.66 -4.04
C ARG A 1 -12.83 -0.19 -3.96
N ARG A 2 -11.67 0.15 -3.38
CA ARG A 2 -11.16 1.53 -3.34
C ARG A 2 -11.07 2.17 -4.75
N GLU A 3 -10.42 1.49 -5.68
CA GLU A 3 -10.27 1.95 -7.07
C GLU A 3 -11.62 2.13 -7.79
N ALA A 4 -12.57 1.20 -7.57
CA ALA A 4 -13.92 1.31 -8.14
C ALA A 4 -14.69 2.50 -7.55
N ALA A 5 -14.56 2.74 -6.24
CA ALA A 5 -15.16 3.89 -5.59
C ALA A 5 -14.63 5.22 -6.13
N GLU A 6 -13.31 5.31 -6.38
CA GLU A 6 -12.67 6.48 -7.00
C GLU A 6 -13.15 6.68 -8.43
N ALA A 7 -13.14 5.63 -9.26
CA ALA A 7 -13.62 5.70 -10.64
C ALA A 7 -15.09 6.14 -10.73
N PHE A 8 -15.97 5.67 -9.84
CA PHE A 8 -17.36 6.12 -9.80
C PHE A 8 -17.50 7.57 -9.31
N ALA A 9 -16.66 8.00 -8.35
CA ALA A 9 -16.67 9.39 -7.90
C ALA A 9 -16.24 10.35 -9.01
N GLU A 10 -15.18 10.02 -9.75
CA GLU A 10 -14.70 10.80 -10.90
C GLU A 10 -15.73 10.86 -12.03
N ALA A 11 -16.52 9.79 -12.21
CA ALA A 11 -17.62 9.73 -13.17
C ALA A 11 -18.91 10.44 -12.69
N GLY A 12 -18.90 11.14 -11.56
CA GLY A 12 -20.07 11.83 -10.99
C GLY A 12 -21.14 10.89 -10.42
N ARG A 13 -20.81 9.60 -10.23
CA ARG A 13 -21.70 8.55 -9.72
C ARG A 13 -21.51 8.34 -8.21
N ALA A 14 -21.83 9.37 -7.44
CA ALA A 14 -21.65 9.37 -5.99
C ALA A 14 -22.42 8.25 -5.27
N ASP A 15 -23.58 7.83 -5.82
CA ASP A 15 -24.38 6.69 -5.39
C ASP A 15 -23.56 5.38 -5.40
N LYS A 16 -22.92 5.11 -6.53
CA LYS A 16 -22.10 3.91 -6.74
C LYS A 16 -20.78 3.97 -5.97
N ALA A 17 -20.16 5.15 -5.89
CA ALA A 17 -18.95 5.35 -5.09
C ALA A 17 -19.20 5.05 -3.61
N THR A 18 -20.35 5.46 -3.07
CA THR A 18 -20.75 5.18 -1.69
C THR A 18 -20.98 3.68 -1.47
N LEU A 19 -21.64 3.01 -2.41
CA LEU A 19 -21.85 1.56 -2.36
C LEU A 19 -20.52 0.79 -2.33
N GLU A 20 -19.58 1.11 -3.23
CA GLU A 20 -18.27 0.46 -3.26
C GLU A 20 -17.44 0.70 -1.99
N LYS A 21 -17.57 1.88 -1.37
CA LYS A 21 -16.95 2.17 -0.07
C LYS A 21 -17.54 1.31 1.04
N ALA A 22 -18.88 1.22 1.12
CA ALA A 22 -19.56 0.38 2.11
C ALA A 22 -19.20 -1.11 1.95
N GLU A 23 -19.15 -1.61 0.71
CA GLU A 23 -18.67 -2.97 0.44
C GLU A 23 -17.20 -3.16 0.86
N GLY A 24 -16.36 -2.16 0.59
CA GLY A 24 -14.97 -2.13 1.04
C GLY A 24 -14.82 -2.22 2.56
N GLU A 25 -15.65 -1.50 3.33
CA GLU A 25 -15.66 -1.54 4.79
C GLU A 25 -16.08 -2.91 5.34
N VAL A 26 -17.04 -3.57 4.70
CA VAL A 26 -17.44 -4.94 5.07
C VAL A 26 -16.28 -5.91 4.85
N ILE A 27 -15.59 -5.81 3.70
CA ILE A 27 -14.42 -6.66 3.40
C ILE A 27 -13.27 -6.37 4.37
N ALA A 28 -13.06 -5.10 4.74
CA ALA A 28 -12.02 -4.69 5.68
C ALA A 28 -12.15 -5.36 7.06
N LYS A 29 -13.38 -5.70 7.50
CA LYS A 29 -13.61 -6.44 8.76
C LYS A 29 -13.08 -7.88 8.73
N TYR A 30 -12.87 -8.45 7.54
CA TYR A 30 -12.34 -9.81 7.37
C TYR A 30 -10.84 -9.82 7.03
N LEU A 31 -10.23 -8.65 6.86
CA LEU A 31 -8.79 -8.52 6.63
C LEU A 31 -8.06 -8.39 7.98
N PRO A 32 -6.80 -8.87 8.06
CA PRO A 32 -5.90 -8.51 9.14
C PRO A 32 -5.83 -6.98 9.32
N ALA A 33 -5.48 -6.53 10.54
CA ALA A 33 -5.26 -5.11 10.79
C ALA A 33 -4.31 -4.52 9.75
N GLN A 34 -4.85 -3.56 8.97
CA GLN A 34 -4.12 -2.94 7.89
C GLN A 34 -3.07 -1.99 8.46
N LEU A 35 -1.87 -2.02 7.89
CA LEU A 35 -0.80 -1.10 8.20
C LEU A 35 -1.17 0.30 7.70
N THR A 36 -0.83 1.32 8.49
CA THR A 36 -0.95 2.71 8.05
C THR A 36 0.20 3.06 7.10
N GLU A 37 0.06 4.14 6.33
CA GLU A 37 1.17 4.64 5.49
C GLU A 37 2.41 4.96 6.34
N ALA A 38 2.24 5.44 7.57
CA ALA A 38 3.34 5.72 8.49
C ALA A 38 4.08 4.44 8.89
N ASP A 39 3.35 3.36 9.20
CA ASP A 39 3.94 2.06 9.54
C ASP A 39 4.72 1.50 8.34
N ILE A 40 4.13 1.60 7.14
CA ILE A 40 4.77 1.16 5.90
C ILE A 40 6.05 1.96 5.65
N ALA A 41 6.01 3.29 5.80
CA ALA A 41 7.18 4.15 5.61
C ALA A 41 8.32 3.82 6.60
N ALA A 42 7.99 3.57 7.87
CA ALA A 42 8.97 3.16 8.88
C ALA A 42 9.62 1.81 8.50
N MET A 43 8.82 0.83 8.09
CA MET A 43 9.32 -0.48 7.65
C MET A 43 10.20 -0.38 6.41
N ILE A 44 9.89 0.52 5.48
CA ILE A 44 10.71 0.78 4.29
C ILE A 44 12.05 1.37 4.71
N ALA A 45 12.07 2.35 5.62
CA ALA A 45 13.31 2.95 6.11
C ALA A 45 14.20 1.93 6.82
N GLU A 46 13.62 1.08 7.67
CA GLU A 46 14.33 -0.04 8.30
C GLU A 46 14.90 -1.01 7.28
N ALA A 47 14.11 -1.38 6.25
CA ALA A 47 14.54 -2.30 5.22
C ALA A 47 15.65 -1.71 4.35
N ILE A 48 15.60 -0.42 4.03
CA ILE A 48 16.68 0.30 3.34
C ILE A 48 17.96 0.24 4.17
N ALA A 49 17.89 0.56 5.46
CA ALA A 49 19.04 0.52 6.36
C ALA A 49 19.62 -0.90 6.50
N ALA A 50 18.76 -1.92 6.60
CA ALA A 50 19.19 -3.32 6.75
C ALA A 50 19.78 -3.91 5.46
N THR A 51 19.30 -3.48 4.29
CA THR A 51 19.74 -4.00 2.99
C THR A 51 20.85 -3.17 2.34
N GLY A 52 21.12 -1.97 2.85
CA GLY A 52 22.03 -1.01 2.24
C GLY A 52 21.56 -0.52 0.87
N ALA A 53 20.24 -0.57 0.61
CA ALA A 53 19.66 -0.15 -0.65
C ALA A 53 19.92 1.34 -0.88
N ALA A 54 20.47 1.69 -2.04
CA ALA A 54 20.90 3.06 -2.33
C ALA A 54 20.19 3.67 -3.55
N GLY A 55 19.37 2.89 -4.27
CA GLY A 55 18.64 3.41 -5.42
C GLY A 55 17.58 2.48 -5.98
N PRO A 56 16.92 2.88 -7.08
CA PRO A 56 15.79 2.15 -7.66
C PRO A 56 16.11 0.71 -8.06
N ALA A 57 17.38 0.41 -8.39
CA ALA A 57 17.84 -0.93 -8.72
C ALA A 57 17.73 -1.91 -7.52
N ASP A 58 17.77 -1.40 -6.29
CA ASP A 58 17.66 -2.19 -5.05
C ASP A 58 16.23 -2.39 -4.58
N MET A 59 15.23 -1.92 -5.33
CA MET A 59 13.82 -2.03 -4.97
C MET A 59 13.40 -3.48 -4.70
N GLY A 60 13.93 -4.45 -5.45
CA GLY A 60 13.69 -5.87 -5.21
C GLY A 60 14.21 -6.36 -3.84
N LYS A 61 15.33 -5.80 -3.35
CA LYS A 61 15.89 -6.14 -2.03
C LYS A 61 15.00 -5.60 -0.91
N VAL A 62 14.60 -4.34 -1.00
CA VAL A 62 13.72 -3.69 -0.01
C VAL A 62 12.37 -4.39 0.03
N MET A 63 11.76 -4.66 -1.13
CA MET A 63 10.49 -5.39 -1.23
C MET A 63 10.60 -6.81 -0.67
N GLY A 64 11.70 -7.51 -0.95
CA GLY A 64 11.96 -8.84 -0.39
C GLY A 64 12.04 -8.83 1.15
N ALA A 65 12.70 -7.83 1.73
CA ALA A 65 12.86 -7.70 3.18
C ALA A 65 11.54 -7.43 3.93
N ILE A 66 10.61 -6.70 3.32
CA ILE A 66 9.33 -6.33 3.98
C ILE A 66 8.16 -7.24 3.60
N LYS A 67 8.27 -8.06 2.53
CA LYS A 67 7.18 -8.89 1.99
C LYS A 67 6.40 -9.68 3.05
N GLY A 68 7.12 -10.34 3.97
CA GLY A 68 6.48 -11.13 5.03
C GLY A 68 5.74 -10.31 6.07
N LYS A 69 6.18 -9.07 6.32
CA LYS A 69 5.57 -8.16 7.30
C LYS A 69 4.32 -7.46 6.73
N ILE A 70 4.27 -7.24 5.42
CA ILE A 70 3.16 -6.54 4.73
C ILE A 70 2.09 -7.48 4.16
N ALA A 71 2.37 -8.78 4.03
CA ALA A 71 1.47 -9.74 3.39
C ALA A 71 0.09 -9.77 4.07
N GLY A 72 -0.96 -9.44 3.30
CA GLY A 72 -2.33 -9.38 3.80
C GLY A 72 -2.62 -8.24 4.78
N LYS A 73 -1.68 -7.31 5.00
CA LYS A 73 -1.82 -6.15 5.88
C LYS A 73 -1.64 -4.82 5.15
N ALA A 74 -1.12 -4.83 3.93
CA ALA A 74 -0.99 -3.65 3.10
C ALA A 74 -1.18 -4.00 1.63
N ASP A 75 -1.61 -3.01 0.85
CA ASP A 75 -1.72 -3.14 -0.59
C ASP A 75 -0.33 -3.12 -1.24
N GLY A 76 -0.01 -4.14 -2.04
CA GLY A 76 1.30 -4.26 -2.67
C GLY A 76 1.63 -3.11 -3.63
N SER A 77 0.63 -2.50 -4.27
CA SER A 77 0.81 -1.36 -5.17
C SER A 77 1.19 -0.08 -4.40
N VAL A 78 0.57 0.14 -3.24
CA VAL A 78 0.87 1.26 -2.32
C VAL A 78 2.29 1.11 -1.79
N VAL A 79 2.64 -0.08 -1.29
CA VAL A 79 3.99 -0.35 -0.78
C VAL A 79 5.05 -0.15 -1.86
N SER A 80 4.81 -0.67 -3.07
CA SER A 80 5.74 -0.51 -4.21
C SER A 80 5.97 0.97 -4.56
N SER A 81 4.89 1.77 -4.58
CA SER A 81 4.97 3.21 -4.83
C SER A 81 5.78 3.94 -3.76
N LEU A 82 5.57 3.61 -2.48
CA LEU A 82 6.30 4.20 -1.36
C LEU A 82 7.78 3.81 -1.36
N VAL A 83 8.11 2.54 -1.65
CA VAL A 83 9.51 2.08 -1.79
C VAL A 83 10.21 2.83 -2.91
N LYS A 84 9.55 2.93 -4.07
CA LYS A 84 10.09 3.67 -5.22
C LYS A 84 10.35 5.13 -4.86
N ALA A 85 9.42 5.80 -4.20
CA ALA A 85 9.57 7.18 -3.75
C ALA A 85 10.73 7.34 -2.75
N ALA A 86 10.91 6.39 -1.84
CA ALA A 86 12.01 6.41 -0.86
C ALA A 86 13.39 6.22 -1.50
N LEU A 87 13.49 5.41 -2.55
CA LEU A 87 14.74 5.08 -3.24
C LEU A 87 15.10 6.02 -4.40
N ASN A 88 14.17 6.90 -4.81
CA ASN A 88 14.37 7.84 -5.91
C ASN A 88 14.67 9.27 -5.41
N LYS A 89 15.24 9.36 -4.20
CA LYS A 89 15.76 10.61 -3.62
C LYS A 89 17.17 10.92 -4.12
#